data_AF-A0A353N7T4-F1
#
_entry.id   AF-A0A353N7T4-F1
#
_cell.length_a   1.000
_cell.length_b   1.000
_cell.length_c   1.000
_cell.angle_alpha   90.00
_cell.angle_beta   90.00
_cell.angle_gamma   90.00
#
_symmetry.space_group_name_H-M   'P 1'
#
loop_
_entity.id
_entity.type
_entity.pdbx_description
1 polymer ?
#
loop_
_entity_poly.entity_id
_entity_poly.type
_entity_poly.pdbx_seq_one_letter_code
_entity_poly.pdbx_strand_id
1 'polypeptide(L)'
;MFTPVDLETMVFRRGLRGYRTKEVQEFMRRLTRDYEKLYKDNMELREELEEKKELIKTYQQMEETLKNTLYLAQGTADEIKSAGEKQAEVILREAQ
;
A
#
# COMPACT_ATOMS: atom_id res chain seq x y z
N MET A 1 -16.56 4.84 17.75
CA MET A 1 -15.77 3.68 18.23
C MET A 1 -15.05 4.14 19.48
N PHE A 2 -15.03 3.34 20.54
CA PHE A 2 -14.37 3.73 21.79
C PHE A 2 -12.85 3.66 21.61
N THR A 3 -12.14 4.63 22.17
CA THR A 3 -10.70 4.54 22.38
C THR A 3 -10.42 3.70 23.64
N PRO A 4 -9.21 3.14 23.78
CA PRO A 4 -8.77 2.58 25.05
C PRO A 4 -9.05 3.45 26.28
N VAL A 5 -8.77 4.75 26.18
CA VAL A 5 -8.96 5.73 27.26
C VAL A 5 -10.44 5.89 27.60
N ASP A 6 -11.34 5.83 26.60
CA ASP A 6 -12.78 5.85 26.84
C ASP A 6 -13.25 4.62 27.64
N LEU A 7 -12.61 3.45 27.41
CA LEU A 7 -12.93 2.22 28.15
C LEU A 7 -12.37 2.24 29.58
N GLU A 8 -11.18 2.81 29.81
CA GLU A 8 -10.61 2.98 31.16
C GLU A 8 -11.45 3.91 32.04
N THR A 9 -12.01 4.97 31.47
CA THR A 9 -12.77 6.00 32.20
C THR A 9 -14.26 5.67 32.33
N MET A 10 -14.71 4.52 31.81
CA MET A 10 -16.12 4.15 31.78
C MET A 10 -16.64 3.76 33.18
N VAL A 11 -17.61 4.53 33.70
CA VAL A 11 -18.25 4.27 34.99
C VAL A 11 -19.71 3.87 34.80
N PHE A 12 -20.08 2.71 35.35
CA PHE A 12 -21.46 2.24 35.35
C PHE A 12 -22.25 2.79 36.54
N ARG A 13 -23.48 3.26 36.27
CA ARG A 13 -24.42 3.67 37.33
C ARG A 13 -24.90 2.45 38.12
N ARG A 14 -25.11 2.64 39.43
CA ARG A 14 -25.65 1.60 40.31
C ARG A 14 -27.18 1.57 40.24
N GLY A 15 -27.76 0.37 40.23
CA GLY A 15 -29.20 0.15 40.27
C GLY A 15 -29.58 -0.86 41.37
N LEU A 16 -30.87 -0.95 41.71
CA LEU A 16 -31.40 -1.81 42.78
C LEU A 16 -31.12 -3.32 42.54
N ARG A 17 -30.96 -3.72 41.27
CA ARG A 17 -30.52 -5.05 40.85
C ARG A 17 -29.45 -4.89 39.76
N GLY A 18 -28.39 -5.69 39.80
CA GLY A 18 -27.31 -5.64 38.81
C GLY A 18 -26.18 -6.62 39.14
N TYR A 19 -25.23 -6.71 38.22
CA TYR A 19 -24.02 -7.52 38.41
C TYR A 19 -23.15 -7.01 39.55
N ARG A 20 -22.37 -7.92 40.14
CA ARG A 20 -21.43 -7.57 41.21
C ARG A 20 -20.38 -6.62 40.66
N THR A 21 -20.33 -5.41 41.21
CA THR A 21 -19.45 -4.34 40.73
C THR A 21 -17.99 -4.78 40.64
N LYS A 22 -17.49 -5.55 41.61
CA LYS A 22 -16.09 -6.03 41.61
C LYS A 22 -15.79 -6.94 40.40
N GLU A 23 -16.69 -7.85 40.07
CA GLU A 23 -16.51 -8.78 38.93
C GLU A 23 -16.57 -8.04 37.60
N VAL A 24 -17.50 -7.10 37.46
CA VAL A 24 -17.58 -6.24 36.27
C VAL A 24 -16.30 -5.42 36.12
N GLN A 25 -15.78 -4.83 37.20
CA GLN A 25 -14.56 -4.03 37.16
C GLN A 25 -13.31 -4.87 36.84
N GLU A 26 -13.24 -6.12 37.29
CA GLU A 26 -12.15 -7.03 36.90
C GLU A 26 -12.25 -7.43 35.42
N PHE A 27 -13.45 -7.74 34.94
CA PHE A 27 -13.69 -8.03 33.53
C PHE A 27 -13.33 -6.83 32.64
N MET A 28 -13.79 -5.62 32.98
CA MET A 28 -13.48 -4.40 32.23
C MET A 28 -11.97 -4.15 32.16
N ARG A 29 -11.22 -4.34 33.25
CA ARG A 29 -9.75 -4.22 33.23
C ARG A 29 -9.06 -5.23 32.31
N ARG A 30 -9.63 -6.42 32.11
CA ARG A 30 -9.10 -7.40 31.14
C ARG A 30 -9.46 -6.98 29.72
N LEU A 31 -10.73 -6.63 29.50
CA LEU A 31 -11.23 -6.15 28.21
C LEU A 31 -10.46 -4.94 27.71
N THR A 32 -10.19 -3.95 28.55
CA THR A 32 -9.46 -2.74 28.15
C THR A 32 -8.03 -3.07 27.71
N ARG A 33 -7.33 -3.96 28.43
CA ARG A 33 -5.97 -4.39 28.05
C ARG A 33 -5.95 -5.15 26.71
N ASP A 34 -6.90 -6.05 26.50
CA ASP A 34 -7.00 -6.79 25.25
C ASP A 34 -7.37 -5.85 24.08
N TYR A 35 -8.27 -4.90 24.34
CA TYR A 35 -8.67 -3.90 23.36
C TYR A 35 -7.55 -2.92 23.02
N GLU A 36 -6.77 -2.47 24.00
CA GLU A 36 -5.56 -1.66 23.80
C GLU A 36 -4.57 -2.33 22.86
N LYS A 37 -4.30 -3.61 23.11
CA LYS A 37 -3.42 -4.39 22.25
C LYS A 37 -3.98 -4.44 20.82
N LEU A 38 -5.24 -4.81 20.65
CA LEU A 38 -5.87 -4.88 19.32
C LEU A 38 -5.90 -3.51 18.62
N TYR A 39 -6.11 -2.43 19.37
CA TYR A 39 -6.12 -1.07 18.84
C TYR A 39 -4.74 -0.66 18.33
N LYS A 40 -3.68 -0.95 19.11
CA LYS A 40 -2.28 -0.71 18.71
C LYS A 40 -1.89 -1.56 17.50
N ASP A 41 -2.16 -2.86 17.54
CA ASP A 41 -1.88 -3.78 16.44
C ASP A 41 -2.61 -3.32 15.16
N ASN A 42 -3.85 -2.83 15.27
CA ASN A 42 -4.58 -2.30 14.11
C ASN A 42 -3.97 -1.02 13.55
N MET A 43 -3.49 -0.12 14.40
CA MET A 43 -2.79 1.09 13.96
C MET A 43 -1.50 0.73 13.22
N GLU A 44 -0.67 -0.14 13.80
CA GLU A 44 0.59 -0.58 13.20
C GLU A 44 0.36 -1.28 11.84
N LEU A 45 -0.63 -2.18 11.75
CA LEU A 45 -0.99 -2.84 10.49
C LEU A 45 -1.51 -1.87 9.43
N ARG A 46 -2.22 -0.81 9.83
CA ARG A 46 -2.68 0.23 8.90
C ARG A 46 -1.52 1.07 8.38
N GLU A 47 -0.57 1.42 9.23
CA GLU A 47 0.65 2.13 8.85
C GLU A 47 1.50 1.29 7.89
N GLU A 48 1.75 0.02 8.21
CA GLU A 48 2.49 -0.90 7.34
C GLU A 48 1.77 -1.08 5.99
N LEU A 49 0.45 -1.26 6.00
CA LEU A 49 -0.32 -1.40 4.77
C LEU A 49 -0.16 -0.17 3.86
N GLU A 50 -0.17 1.03 4.44
CA GLU A 50 -0.03 2.26 3.67
C GLU A 50 1.39 2.40 3.10
N GLU A 51 2.42 2.07 3.89
CA GLU A 51 3.81 2.00 3.42
C GLU A 51 3.96 1.03 2.23
N LYS A 52 3.39 -0.18 2.33
CA LYS A 52 3.46 -1.17 1.24
C LYS A 52 2.72 -0.71 -0.01
N LYS A 53 1.59 -0.01 0.11
CA LYS A 53 0.88 0.54 -1.04
C LYS A 53 1.70 1.59 -1.79
N GLU A 54 2.34 2.51 -1.08
CA GLU A 54 3.19 3.51 -1.72
C GLU A 54 4.42 2.88 -2.39
N LEU A 55 4.98 1.82 -1.79
CA LEU A 55 6.04 1.03 -2.42
C LEU A 55 5.56 0.35 -3.72
N ILE A 56 4.39 -0.29 -3.71
CA ILE A 56 3.79 -0.90 -4.90
C ILE A 56 3.59 0.13 -6.01
N LYS A 57 3.05 1.31 -5.67
CA LYS A 57 2.84 2.41 -6.62
C LYS A 57 4.16 2.89 -7.23
N THR A 58 5.23 2.96 -6.43
CA THR A 58 6.57 3.30 -6.91
C THR A 58 7.07 2.25 -7.91
N TYR A 59 6.90 0.96 -7.61
CA TYR A 59 7.28 -0.11 -8.54
C TYR A 59 6.48 -0.08 -9.84
N GLN A 60 5.18 0.19 -9.78
CA GLN A 60 4.34 0.31 -10.97
C GLN A 60 4.79 1.47 -11.88
N GLN A 61 5.15 2.62 -11.30
CA GLN A 61 5.71 3.75 -12.07
C GLN A 61 7.06 3.42 -12.71
N MET A 62 7.91 2.70 -12.00
CA MET A 62 9.20 2.24 -12.52
C MET A 62 9.01 1.23 -13.66
N GLU A 63 8.08 0.30 -13.52
CA GLU A 63 7.72 -0.66 -14.56
C GLU A 63 7.20 0.05 -15.83
N GLU A 64 6.31 1.03 -15.67
CA GLU A 64 5.79 1.82 -16.79
C GLU A 64 6.91 2.59 -17.51
N THR A 65 7.81 3.21 -16.74
CA THR A 65 8.97 3.93 -17.29
C THR A 65 9.89 2.99 -18.07
N LEU A 66 10.17 1.80 -17.53
CA LEU A 66 10.99 0.80 -18.20
C LEU A 66 10.33 0.32 -19.50
N LYS A 67 9.02 0.05 -19.47
CA LYS A 67 8.25 -0.36 -20.65
C LYS A 67 8.27 0.71 -21.74
N ASN A 68 8.08 1.98 -21.38
CA ASN A 68 8.18 3.10 -22.31
C ASN A 68 9.59 3.22 -22.91
N THR A 69 10.62 3.03 -22.10
CA THR A 69 12.02 3.02 -22.55
C THR A 69 12.28 1.90 -23.55
N LEU A 70 11.74 0.70 -23.32
CA LEU A 70 11.86 -0.43 -24.24
C LEU A 70 11.16 -0.15 -25.57
N TYR A 71 9.96 0.45 -25.55
CA TYR A 71 9.28 0.85 -26.79
C TYR A 71 10.06 1.90 -27.58
N LEU A 72 10.65 2.90 -26.90
CA LEU A 72 11.50 3.89 -27.55
C LEU A 72 12.75 3.24 -28.17
N ALA A 73 13.40 2.33 -27.46
CA ALA A 73 14.55 1.60 -27.98
C ALA A 73 14.19 0.76 -29.22
N GLN A 74 13.03 0.10 -29.20
CA GLN A 74 12.52 -0.66 -30.33
C GLN A 74 12.25 0.25 -31.54
N GLY A 75 11.53 1.35 -31.35
CA GLY A 75 11.27 2.32 -32.41
C GLY A 75 12.56 2.88 -33.03
N THR A 76 13.54 3.21 -32.18
CA THR A 76 14.85 3.68 -32.64
C THR A 76 15.60 2.60 -33.45
N ALA A 77 15.55 1.35 -33.01
CA ALA A 77 16.17 0.24 -33.74
C ALA A 77 15.52 0.03 -35.12
N ASP A 78 14.19 0.11 -35.21
CA ASP A 78 13.45 0.01 -36.47
C ASP A 78 13.76 1.18 -37.42
N GLU A 79 13.87 2.41 -36.90
CA GLU A 79 14.28 3.59 -37.67
C GLU A 79 15.70 3.45 -38.22
N ILE A 80 16.66 3.01 -37.40
CA ILE A 80 18.04 2.76 -37.83
C ILE A 80 18.07 1.70 -38.93
N LYS A 81 17.32 0.61 -38.78
CA LYS A 81 17.23 -0.45 -39.78
C LYS A 81 16.66 0.09 -41.09
N SER A 82 15.55 0.82 -41.04
CA SER A 82 14.92 1.41 -42.24
C SER A 82 15.82 2.41 -42.95
N ALA A 83 16.56 3.23 -42.20
CA ALA A 83 17.53 4.16 -42.76
C ALA A 83 18.67 3.43 -43.48
N GLY A 84 19.20 2.35 -42.89
CA GLY A 84 20.22 1.51 -43.52
C GLY A 84 19.74 0.81 -44.79
N GLU A 85 18.51 0.29 -44.80
CA GLU A 85 17.89 -0.31 -46.00
C GLU A 85 17.74 0.71 -47.14
N LYS A 86 17.27 1.92 -46.83
CA LYS A 86 17.15 3.01 -47.81
C LYS A 86 18.51 3.43 -48.38
N GLN A 87 19.54 3.55 -47.53
CA GLN A 87 20.89 3.88 -47.99
C GLN A 87 21.45 2.79 -48.91
N ALA A 88 21.23 1.51 -48.58
CA ALA A 88 21.66 0.41 -49.44
C ALA A 88 20.98 0.44 -50.82
N GLU A 89 19.67 0.75 -50.88
CA GLU A 89 18.94 0.89 -52.14
C GLU A 89 19.48 2.04 -53.01
N VAL A 90 19.82 3.17 -52.41
CA VAL A 90 20.42 4.32 -53.12
C VAL A 90 21.78 3.93 -53.72
N ILE A 91 22.65 3.28 -52.94
CA ILE A 91 23.98 2.84 -53.41
C ILE A 91 23.85 1.86 -54.59
N LEU A 92 22.91 0.90 -54.50
CA LEU A 92 22.67 -0.05 -55.59
C LEU A 92 22.17 0.62 -56.87
N ARG A 93 21.34 1.67 -56.75
CA ARG A 93 20.86 2.45 -57.88
C ARG A 93 21.96 3.28 -58.53
N GLU A 94 22.85 3.88 -57.75
CA GLU A 94 23.97 4.68 -58.27
C GLU A 94 25.02 3.82 -58.99
N ALA A 95 25.10 2.53 -58.67
CA ALA A 95 26.04 1.59 -59.27
C ALA A 95 25.56 0.96 -60.60
N GLN A 96 24.31 1.20 -61.01
CA GLN A 96 23.71 0.72 -62.28
C GLN A 96 23.74 1.82 -63.35
#